data_AF-A0A1J3H2S0-F1
#
_entry.id   AF-A0A1J3H2S0-F1
#
_cell.length_a   1.000
_cell.length_b   1.000
_cell.length_c   1.000
_cell.angle_alpha   90.00
_cell.angle_beta   90.00
_cell.angle_gamma   90.00
#
_symmetry.space_group_name_H-M   'P 1'
#
loop_
_entity.id
_entity.type
_entity.pdbx_description
1 polymer ?
#
loop_
_entity_poly.entity_id
_entity_poly.type
_entity_poly.pdbx_seq_one_letter_code
_entity_poly.pdbx_strand_id
1 'polypeptide(L)'
;PPPHHPNPIYLLHRLSCIQIQASTMSMYCRGLLLFFAIFSVLLQSSTSLISSSGAIVNPSKVKQVSSKPRAFVYEGFLTELECDHMVSLAKASLKRSAVADNDSGESKFSEVRTSSGTFISKAKDPIVSGIEDKISTWTFLPKENGEDMQVLRYEHGQKYDAHFDYFHDKVNIVRGGHRIATVLMYLSNVTKGGETVFPDAVESSRRKLSENKDDLSDCAKKGIAVKPKKGNALLFFNLNHDAIPDPFSLHGGCPVIEGEKWSATKWIHVDSFDKIVTHDGNCTDINESCERWAVLGECAKNVEYMVGTAELPGNCRRSCKAC
;
A
#
# COMPACT_ATOMS: atom_id res chain seq x y z
N PRO A 1 -4.14 29.36 99.57
CA PRO A 1 -2.81 29.24 98.92
C PRO A 1 -2.96 28.68 97.50
N PRO A 2 -2.62 29.44 96.45
CA PRO A 2 -2.94 29.07 95.07
C PRO A 2 -1.96 28.01 94.55
N PRO A 3 -2.35 27.18 93.56
CA PRO A 3 -1.42 26.55 92.66
C PRO A 3 -1.49 27.17 91.26
N HIS A 4 -0.30 27.28 90.68
CA HIS A 4 0.07 27.94 89.45
C HIS A 4 -0.66 27.45 88.19
N HIS A 5 -1.07 28.40 87.36
CA HIS A 5 -1.40 28.21 85.95
C HIS A 5 -0.15 27.81 85.14
N PRO A 6 -0.23 26.82 84.23
CA PRO A 6 0.80 26.59 83.23
C PRO A 6 0.71 27.61 82.07
N ASN A 7 1.90 27.94 81.59
CA ASN A 7 2.29 29.02 80.68
C ASN A 7 1.77 28.80 79.23
N PRO A 8 1.12 29.78 78.56
CA PRO A 8 0.56 29.64 77.21
C PRO A 8 1.61 29.46 76.08
N ILE A 9 2.90 29.52 76.40
CA ILE A 9 4.01 29.39 75.43
C ILE A 9 4.22 27.93 74.98
N TYR A 10 3.82 26.94 75.78
CA TYR A 10 4.02 25.52 75.46
C TYR A 10 2.99 24.94 74.46
N LEU A 11 1.81 25.54 74.30
CA LEU A 11 0.80 25.07 73.35
C LEU A 11 1.07 25.56 71.91
N LEU A 12 1.68 26.75 71.77
CA LEU A 12 2.02 27.34 70.47
C LEU A 12 3.21 26.63 69.78
N HIS A 13 4.14 26.06 70.55
CA HIS A 13 5.30 25.34 69.99
C HIS A 13 4.98 23.94 69.44
N ARG A 14 3.94 23.26 69.96
CA ARG A 14 3.50 21.95 69.42
C ARG A 14 2.68 22.07 68.15
N LEU A 15 1.84 23.11 68.02
CA LEU A 15 1.03 23.35 66.82
C LEU A 15 1.90 23.78 65.62
N SER A 16 2.91 24.61 65.85
CA SER A 16 3.83 25.08 64.79
C SER A 16 4.73 23.96 64.24
N CYS A 17 5.19 23.00 65.06
CA CYS A 17 5.98 21.87 64.58
C CYS A 17 5.18 20.88 63.71
N ILE A 18 3.91 20.62 64.05
CA ILE A 18 3.04 19.71 63.29
C ILE A 18 2.66 20.32 61.92
N GLN A 19 2.44 21.64 61.87
CA GLN A 19 2.11 22.35 60.64
C GLN A 19 3.29 22.41 59.65
N ILE A 20 4.52 22.49 60.15
CA ILE A 20 5.75 22.48 59.33
C ILE A 20 6.02 21.07 58.77
N GLN A 21 5.81 20.00 59.55
CA GLN A 21 5.96 18.61 59.06
C GLN A 21 4.88 18.21 58.04
N ALA A 22 3.63 18.65 58.21
CA ALA A 22 2.56 18.40 57.23
C ALA A 22 2.78 19.15 55.90
N SER A 23 3.31 20.39 55.97
CA SER A 23 3.58 21.21 54.78
C SER A 23 4.76 20.68 53.96
N THR A 24 5.81 20.19 54.64
CA THR A 24 6.97 19.58 53.99
C THR A 24 6.64 18.22 53.37
N MET A 25 5.87 17.35 54.04
CA MET A 25 5.39 16.10 53.43
C MET A 25 4.43 16.33 52.25
N SER A 26 3.57 17.35 52.30
CA SER A 26 2.69 17.71 51.18
C SER A 26 3.48 18.19 49.95
N MET A 27 4.55 18.98 50.14
CA MET A 27 5.43 19.40 49.06
C MET A 27 6.20 18.23 48.43
N TYR A 28 6.72 17.29 49.24
CA TYR A 28 7.40 16.11 48.70
C TYR A 28 6.43 15.16 47.96
N CYS A 29 5.21 14.97 48.47
CA CYS A 29 4.21 14.12 47.81
C CYS A 29 3.68 14.74 46.51
N ARG A 30 3.47 16.07 46.49
CA ARG A 30 3.15 16.82 45.26
C ARG A 30 4.31 16.83 44.27
N GLY A 31 5.54 16.94 44.76
CA GLY A 31 6.76 16.85 43.96
C GLY A 31 6.93 15.48 43.30
N LEU A 32 6.71 14.38 44.03
CA LEU A 32 6.75 13.02 43.47
C LEU A 32 5.59 12.76 42.50
N LEU A 33 4.36 13.23 42.78
CA LEU A 33 3.22 13.10 41.87
C LEU A 33 3.43 13.91 40.59
N LEU A 34 4.01 15.12 40.68
CA LEU A 34 4.45 15.90 39.52
C LEU A 34 5.60 15.20 38.78
N PHE A 35 6.54 14.57 39.49
CA PHE A 35 7.62 13.82 38.84
C PHE A 35 7.09 12.60 38.11
N PHE A 36 6.15 11.84 38.68
CA PHE A 36 5.49 10.70 38.00
C PHE A 36 4.56 11.14 36.88
N ALA A 37 3.87 12.29 37.00
CA ALA A 37 3.04 12.84 35.93
C ALA A 37 3.90 13.42 34.80
N ILE A 38 5.02 14.08 35.11
CA ILE A 38 5.98 14.57 34.12
C ILE A 38 6.72 13.40 33.48
N PHE A 39 7.06 12.34 34.23
CA PHE A 39 7.67 11.13 33.68
C PHE A 39 6.68 10.31 32.85
N SER A 40 5.38 10.26 33.20
CA SER A 40 4.36 9.62 32.36
C SER A 40 4.02 10.46 31.13
N VAL A 41 4.01 11.79 31.23
CA VAL A 41 3.89 12.69 30.09
C VAL A 41 5.12 12.60 29.20
N LEU A 42 6.35 12.50 29.74
CA LEU A 42 7.57 12.28 28.97
C LEU A 42 7.62 10.87 28.34
N LEU A 43 7.11 9.82 29.01
CA LEU A 43 6.96 8.49 28.40
C LEU A 43 5.88 8.50 27.31
N GLN A 44 4.77 9.23 27.48
CA GLN A 44 3.74 9.42 26.46
C GLN A 44 4.18 10.36 25.32
N SER A 45 5.11 11.28 25.60
CA SER A 45 5.77 12.14 24.60
C SER A 45 6.80 11.35 23.79
N SER A 46 7.40 10.34 24.41
CA SER A 46 8.31 9.40 23.74
C SER A 46 7.57 8.40 22.86
N THR A 47 6.30 8.07 23.17
CA THR A 47 5.46 7.21 22.32
C THR A 47 4.70 7.97 21.23
N SER A 48 4.69 9.31 21.28
CA SER A 48 4.11 10.18 20.24
C SER A 48 5.15 10.71 19.24
N LEU A 49 6.41 10.27 19.35
CA LEU A 49 7.49 10.49 18.39
C LEU A 49 7.86 9.25 17.56
N ILE A 50 6.96 8.26 17.46
CA ILE A 50 6.85 7.55 16.18
C ILE A 50 6.11 8.51 15.27
N SER A 51 6.84 9.51 14.79
CA SER A 51 6.46 10.21 13.58
C SER A 51 6.04 9.13 12.61
N SER A 52 4.80 9.20 12.12
CA SER A 52 4.48 8.62 10.81
C SER A 52 5.67 8.99 9.95
N SER A 53 6.49 7.99 9.61
CA SER A 53 7.61 8.19 8.73
C SER A 53 6.92 8.54 7.43
N GLY A 54 6.71 9.84 7.20
CA GLY A 54 6.14 10.32 5.95
C GLY A 54 6.89 9.58 4.86
N ALA A 55 6.17 9.03 3.90
CA ALA A 55 6.75 8.22 2.85
C ALA A 55 7.80 9.03 2.06
N ILE A 56 9.05 9.06 2.53
CA ILE A 56 10.12 9.78 1.86
C ILE A 56 10.52 8.94 0.66
N VAL A 57 9.98 9.31 -0.50
CA VAL A 57 10.38 8.82 -1.80
C VAL A 57 11.64 9.58 -2.19
N ASN A 58 12.71 8.86 -2.48
CA ASN A 58 13.97 9.41 -2.99
C ASN A 58 14.07 9.13 -4.49
N PRO A 59 13.85 10.14 -5.36
CA PRO A 59 13.87 9.94 -6.81
C PRO A 59 15.22 9.45 -7.35
N SER A 60 16.34 9.69 -6.66
CA SER A 60 17.66 9.23 -7.13
C SER A 60 17.82 7.70 -7.10
N LYS A 61 16.95 7.00 -6.36
CA LYS A 61 16.90 5.53 -6.31
C LYS A 61 16.02 4.93 -7.41
N VAL A 62 15.38 5.75 -8.24
CA VAL A 62 14.47 5.29 -9.31
C VAL A 62 15.24 5.18 -10.63
N LYS A 63 15.15 4.02 -11.27
CA LYS A 63 15.72 3.74 -12.59
C LYS A 63 14.61 3.39 -13.56
N GLN A 64 14.58 4.03 -14.72
CA GLN A 64 13.68 3.66 -15.79
C GLN A 64 14.15 2.34 -16.42
N VAL A 65 13.24 1.37 -16.50
CA VAL A 65 13.46 0.04 -17.10
C VAL A 65 13.00 0.03 -18.55
N SER A 66 11.82 0.62 -18.81
CA SER A 66 11.25 0.68 -20.16
C SER A 66 10.55 2.01 -20.41
N SER A 67 10.48 2.37 -21.69
CA SER A 67 9.65 3.48 -22.18
C SER A 67 8.25 3.02 -22.56
N LYS A 68 8.12 1.78 -23.06
CA LYS A 68 6.86 1.10 -23.40
C LYS A 68 6.97 -0.36 -22.96
N PRO A 69 6.25 -0.82 -21.91
CA PRO A 69 5.37 -0.01 -21.09
C PRO A 69 6.20 0.97 -20.27
N ARG A 70 5.57 1.98 -19.67
CA ARG A 70 6.27 2.83 -18.71
C ARG A 70 6.59 1.97 -17.49
N ALA A 71 7.87 1.67 -17.27
CA ALA A 71 8.32 0.81 -16.17
C ALA A 71 9.54 1.40 -15.46
N PHE A 72 9.54 1.33 -14.13
CA PHE A 72 10.55 1.91 -13.25
C PHE A 72 10.85 0.97 -12.09
N VAL A 73 12.12 0.85 -11.72
CA VAL A 73 12.54 0.16 -10.49
C VAL A 73 12.97 1.19 -9.47
N TYR A 74 12.43 1.08 -8.25
CA TYR A 74 12.91 1.79 -7.07
C TYR A 74 13.81 0.85 -6.27
N GLU A 75 15.08 1.22 -6.10
CA GLU A 75 16.03 0.44 -5.32
C GLU A 75 15.86 0.66 -3.80
N GLY A 76 15.71 -0.41 -3.03
CA GLY A 76 15.49 -0.33 -1.58
C GLY A 76 14.24 0.48 -1.20
N PHE A 77 13.14 0.21 -1.90
CA PHE A 77 11.80 0.76 -1.63
C PHE A 77 11.26 0.27 -0.27
N LEU A 78 11.41 -1.03 -0.02
CA LEU A 78 11.16 -1.65 1.28
C LEU A 78 12.49 -1.85 2.03
N THR A 79 12.42 -1.69 3.34
CA THR A 79 13.45 -2.14 4.27
C THR A 79 13.42 -3.67 4.40
N GLU A 80 14.53 -4.26 4.85
CA GLU A 80 14.61 -5.70 5.12
C GLU A 80 13.54 -6.16 6.12
N LEU A 81 13.26 -5.34 7.15
CA LEU A 81 12.23 -5.61 8.16
C LEU A 81 10.80 -5.58 7.57
N GLU A 82 10.51 -4.60 6.71
CA GLU A 82 9.22 -4.55 5.98
C GLU A 82 9.05 -5.80 5.09
N CYS A 83 10.11 -6.24 4.39
CA CYS A 83 10.06 -7.46 3.59
C CYS A 83 9.79 -8.71 4.45
N ASP A 84 10.54 -8.88 5.54
CA ASP A 84 10.40 -10.05 6.43
C ASP A 84 9.02 -10.07 7.10
N HIS A 85 8.50 -8.89 7.47
CA HIS A 85 7.15 -8.74 8.02
C HIS A 85 6.08 -9.22 7.03
N MET A 86 6.13 -8.76 5.78
CA MET A 86 5.19 -9.17 4.73
C MET A 86 5.24 -10.69 4.46
N VAL A 87 6.43 -11.28 4.46
CA VAL A 87 6.60 -12.74 4.34
C VAL A 87 6.00 -13.47 5.55
N SER A 88 6.19 -12.94 6.77
CA SER A 88 5.67 -13.54 8.00
C SER A 88 4.14 -13.57 8.04
N LEU A 89 3.48 -12.47 7.66
CA LEU A 89 2.03 -12.38 7.52
C LEU A 89 1.51 -13.39 6.49
N ALA A 90 2.22 -13.54 5.37
CA ALA A 90 1.79 -14.42 4.30
C ALA A 90 1.90 -15.91 4.66
N LYS A 91 2.97 -16.32 5.37
CA LYS A 91 3.22 -17.72 5.74
C LYS A 91 2.07 -18.38 6.50
N ALA A 92 1.29 -17.61 7.27
CA ALA A 92 0.15 -18.12 8.02
C ALA A 92 -1.02 -18.60 7.13
N SER A 93 -1.11 -18.12 5.88
CA SER A 93 -2.29 -18.26 5.04
C SER A 93 -1.99 -18.66 3.58
N LEU A 94 -0.74 -19.04 3.27
CA LEU A 94 -0.36 -19.44 1.91
C LEU A 94 -1.18 -20.64 1.42
N LYS A 95 -1.82 -20.46 0.27
CA LYS A 95 -2.50 -21.53 -0.47
C LYS A 95 -2.02 -21.52 -1.91
N ARG A 96 -2.31 -22.58 -2.66
CA ARG A 96 -2.01 -22.63 -4.09
C ARG A 96 -2.67 -21.42 -4.78
N SER A 97 -1.91 -20.68 -5.61
CA SER A 97 -2.43 -19.51 -6.31
C SER A 97 -3.46 -19.91 -7.37
N ALA A 98 -4.47 -19.06 -7.55
CA ALA A 98 -5.42 -19.12 -8.64
C ALA A 98 -5.35 -17.81 -9.45
N VAL A 99 -5.83 -17.86 -10.69
CA VAL A 99 -5.94 -16.69 -11.59
C VAL A 99 -7.41 -16.43 -11.89
N ALA A 100 -7.78 -15.17 -12.11
CA ALA A 100 -9.11 -14.84 -12.60
C ALA A 100 -9.25 -15.28 -14.06
N ASP A 101 -10.32 -15.99 -14.36
CA ASP A 101 -10.69 -16.37 -15.72
C ASP A 101 -11.11 -15.14 -16.52
N ASN A 102 -10.60 -14.99 -17.73
CA ASN A 102 -10.84 -13.81 -18.56
C ASN A 102 -12.29 -13.70 -19.09
N ASP A 103 -13.04 -14.79 -19.12
CA ASP A 103 -14.42 -14.80 -19.65
C ASP A 103 -15.44 -14.76 -18.52
N SER A 104 -15.21 -15.53 -17.44
CA SER A 104 -16.16 -15.64 -16.32
C SER A 104 -15.81 -14.79 -15.10
N GLY A 105 -14.57 -14.31 -14.98
CA GLY A 105 -14.06 -13.64 -13.78
C GLY A 105 -13.83 -14.58 -12.58
N GLU A 106 -14.08 -15.89 -12.72
CA GLU A 106 -13.94 -16.86 -11.63
C GLU A 106 -12.49 -17.24 -11.37
N SER A 107 -12.17 -17.57 -10.11
CA SER A 107 -10.83 -17.98 -9.69
C SER A 107 -10.57 -19.45 -10.04
N LYS A 108 -9.65 -19.73 -10.97
CA LYS A 108 -9.26 -21.10 -11.39
C LYS A 108 -7.83 -21.45 -10.99
N PHE A 109 -7.62 -22.68 -10.51
CA PHE A 109 -6.27 -23.24 -10.37
C PHE A 109 -5.64 -23.37 -11.75
N SER A 110 -4.44 -22.84 -11.93
CA SER A 110 -3.88 -22.65 -13.26
C SER A 110 -2.48 -23.22 -13.42
N GLU A 111 -2.22 -23.87 -14.56
CA GLU A 111 -0.88 -24.26 -15.01
C GLU A 111 -0.05 -23.03 -15.45
N VAL A 112 -0.73 -21.92 -15.74
CA VAL A 112 -0.15 -20.63 -16.17
C VAL A 112 0.57 -19.95 -15.00
N ARG A 113 0.05 -20.10 -13.78
CA ARG A 113 0.64 -19.56 -12.55
C ARG A 113 0.80 -20.63 -11.51
N THR A 114 2.05 -21.03 -11.30
CA THR A 114 2.35 -22.19 -10.46
C THR A 114 2.87 -21.82 -9.08
N SER A 115 2.54 -20.64 -8.55
CA SER A 115 2.95 -20.18 -7.22
C SER A 115 1.99 -20.61 -6.10
N SER A 116 2.39 -20.35 -4.86
CA SER A 116 1.48 -20.21 -3.73
C SER A 116 1.30 -18.73 -3.38
N GLY A 117 0.14 -18.33 -2.87
CA GLY A 117 -0.13 -16.94 -2.50
C GLY A 117 -1.23 -16.76 -1.47
N THR A 118 -1.34 -15.54 -0.98
CA THR A 118 -2.41 -15.05 -0.11
C THR A 118 -2.56 -13.54 -0.29
N PHE A 119 -3.70 -13.00 0.12
CA PHE A 119 -3.92 -11.56 0.21
C PHE A 119 -3.69 -11.07 1.64
N ILE A 120 -3.09 -9.89 1.77
CA ILE A 120 -2.97 -9.13 3.01
C ILE A 120 -3.87 -7.91 2.85
N SER A 121 -4.85 -7.79 3.75
CA SER A 121 -5.83 -6.71 3.70
C SER A 121 -5.20 -5.34 3.83
N LYS A 122 -5.81 -4.34 3.19
CA LYS A 122 -5.44 -2.93 3.33
C LYS A 122 -5.35 -2.52 4.80
N ALA A 123 -4.37 -1.68 5.13
CA ALA A 123 -4.12 -1.16 6.47
C ALA A 123 -4.16 -2.23 7.58
N LYS A 124 -3.78 -3.49 7.28
CA LYS A 124 -3.83 -4.62 8.23
C LYS A 124 -3.13 -4.33 9.55
N ASP A 125 -2.00 -3.62 9.48
CA ASP A 125 -1.22 -3.13 10.61
C ASP A 125 -0.45 -1.85 10.20
N PRO A 126 0.24 -1.17 11.13
CA PRO A 126 0.96 0.07 10.82
C PRO A 126 2.07 -0.07 9.77
N ILE A 127 2.70 -1.25 9.65
CA ILE A 127 3.76 -1.49 8.65
C ILE A 127 3.11 -1.58 7.27
N VAL A 128 2.05 -2.37 7.14
CA VAL A 128 1.26 -2.51 5.91
C VAL A 128 0.72 -1.14 5.46
N SER A 129 0.13 -0.36 6.38
CA SER A 129 -0.35 0.99 6.07
C SER A 129 0.76 1.92 5.59
N GLY A 130 1.94 1.88 6.24
CA GLY A 130 3.10 2.69 5.84
C GLY A 130 3.64 2.33 4.46
N ILE A 131 3.59 1.04 4.08
CA ILE A 131 3.94 0.59 2.72
C ILE A 131 2.92 1.14 1.71
N GLU A 132 1.63 1.14 2.03
CA GLU A 132 0.58 1.71 1.16
C GLU A 132 0.72 3.23 1.00
N ASP A 133 1.06 3.96 2.06
CA ASP A 133 1.40 5.39 2.00
C ASP A 133 2.60 5.65 1.07
N LYS A 134 3.61 4.78 1.14
CA LYS A 134 4.81 4.86 0.29
C LYS A 134 4.51 4.57 -1.18
N ILE A 135 3.66 3.59 -1.45
CA ILE A 135 3.18 3.28 -2.80
C ILE A 135 2.40 4.47 -3.37
N SER A 136 1.45 5.01 -2.60
CA SER A 136 0.66 6.15 -3.03
C SER A 136 1.52 7.39 -3.33
N THR A 137 2.48 7.69 -2.46
CA THR A 137 3.42 8.81 -2.65
C THR A 137 4.32 8.62 -3.87
N TRP A 138 4.82 7.41 -4.13
CA TRP A 138 5.71 7.15 -5.28
C TRP A 138 4.96 7.14 -6.61
N THR A 139 3.76 6.56 -6.63
CA THR A 139 2.95 6.40 -7.85
C THR A 139 2.14 7.64 -8.19
N PHE A 140 1.92 8.54 -7.21
CA PHE A 140 0.94 9.63 -7.28
C PHE A 140 -0.50 9.13 -7.48
N LEU A 141 -0.78 7.88 -7.12
CA LEU A 141 -2.12 7.29 -7.18
C LEU A 141 -2.71 7.18 -5.76
N PRO A 142 -4.01 7.47 -5.55
CA PRO A 142 -4.62 7.41 -4.22
C PRO A 142 -4.64 5.99 -3.63
N LYS A 143 -4.58 5.88 -2.30
CA LYS A 143 -4.56 4.58 -1.59
C LYS A 143 -5.86 3.81 -1.77
N GLU A 144 -6.97 4.52 -1.84
CA GLU A 144 -8.31 3.99 -2.03
C GLU A 144 -8.47 3.27 -3.38
N ASN A 145 -7.64 3.57 -4.37
CA ASN A 145 -7.63 2.89 -5.66
C ASN A 145 -6.92 1.53 -5.61
N GLY A 146 -6.17 1.24 -4.55
CA GLY A 146 -5.41 0.00 -4.43
C GLY A 146 -6.24 -1.17 -3.90
N GLU A 147 -6.06 -2.35 -4.49
CA GLU A 147 -6.57 -3.63 -3.94
C GLU A 147 -5.81 -4.07 -2.68
N ASP A 148 -6.24 -5.16 -2.04
CA ASP A 148 -5.42 -5.87 -1.05
C ASP A 148 -4.06 -6.30 -1.66
N MET A 149 -2.99 -6.32 -0.86
CA MET A 149 -1.67 -6.74 -1.36
C MET A 149 -1.62 -8.26 -1.54
N GLN A 150 -1.30 -8.73 -2.74
CA GLN A 150 -1.12 -10.16 -3.00
C GLN A 150 0.33 -10.58 -2.76
N VAL A 151 0.58 -11.40 -1.74
CA VAL A 151 1.90 -11.99 -1.48
C VAL A 151 1.99 -13.37 -2.10
N LEU A 152 3.14 -13.65 -2.72
CA LEU A 152 3.38 -14.83 -3.54
C LEU A 152 4.73 -15.44 -3.22
N ARG A 153 4.78 -16.77 -3.33
CA ARG A 153 5.98 -17.60 -3.18
C ARG A 153 6.13 -18.48 -4.42
N TYR A 154 7.30 -18.41 -5.05
CA TYR A 154 7.71 -19.29 -6.15
C TYR A 154 8.91 -20.12 -5.71
N GLU A 155 8.73 -21.44 -5.75
CA GLU A 155 9.77 -22.44 -5.52
C GLU A 155 10.48 -22.79 -6.84
N HIS A 156 11.47 -23.67 -6.77
CA HIS A 156 12.21 -24.13 -7.95
C HIS A 156 11.27 -24.59 -9.08
N GLY A 157 11.52 -24.09 -10.29
CA GLY A 157 10.74 -24.36 -11.50
C GLY A 157 9.41 -23.61 -11.60
N GLN A 158 8.90 -23.03 -10.50
CA GLN A 158 7.63 -22.32 -10.53
C GLN A 158 7.76 -20.98 -11.25
N LYS A 159 6.71 -20.62 -12.00
CA LYS A 159 6.67 -19.47 -12.90
C LYS A 159 5.29 -18.80 -12.92
N TYR A 160 5.21 -17.70 -13.65
CA TYR A 160 3.95 -17.14 -14.14
C TYR A 160 4.13 -16.78 -15.62
N ASP A 161 3.37 -17.42 -16.50
CA ASP A 161 3.39 -17.10 -17.91
C ASP A 161 2.92 -15.66 -18.19
N ALA A 162 3.25 -15.18 -19.38
CA ALA A 162 3.01 -13.81 -19.79
C ALA A 162 1.51 -13.48 -19.78
N HIS A 163 1.14 -12.37 -19.14
CA HIS A 163 -0.24 -11.93 -18.97
C HIS A 163 -0.31 -10.40 -18.85
N PHE A 164 -1.54 -9.90 -18.84
CA PHE A 164 -1.87 -8.51 -18.55
C PHE A 164 -2.48 -8.40 -17.16
N ASP A 165 -2.20 -7.29 -16.48
CA ASP A 165 -2.84 -6.98 -15.20
C ASP A 165 -4.14 -6.20 -15.37
N TYR A 166 -4.39 -5.57 -16.52
CA TYR A 166 -5.70 -4.99 -16.83
C TYR A 166 -6.72 -6.08 -17.18
N PHE A 167 -7.99 -5.80 -16.95
CA PHE A 167 -9.08 -6.74 -17.24
C PHE A 167 -9.47 -6.75 -18.72
N HIS A 168 -9.95 -7.90 -19.19
CA HIS A 168 -10.65 -8.02 -20.46
C HIS A 168 -12.17 -8.12 -20.28
N ASP A 169 -12.62 -8.51 -19.09
CA ASP A 169 -14.02 -8.71 -18.74
C ASP A 169 -14.65 -7.46 -18.14
N LYS A 170 -15.96 -7.29 -18.40
CA LYS A 170 -16.71 -6.15 -17.87
C LYS A 170 -16.99 -6.26 -16.37
N VAL A 171 -16.93 -7.46 -15.78
CA VAL A 171 -17.33 -7.71 -14.39
C VAL A 171 -16.31 -7.13 -13.42
N ASN A 172 -15.02 -7.38 -13.65
CA ASN A 172 -13.95 -6.85 -12.82
C ASN A 172 -13.75 -5.34 -12.99
N ILE A 173 -14.11 -4.78 -14.15
CA ILE A 173 -14.06 -3.34 -14.41
C ILE A 173 -15.09 -2.57 -13.56
N VAL A 174 -16.21 -3.19 -13.17
CA VAL A 174 -17.24 -2.53 -12.35
C VAL A 174 -16.66 -1.94 -11.05
N ARG A 175 -15.69 -2.62 -10.45
CA ARG A 175 -15.09 -2.20 -9.18
C ARG A 175 -13.79 -1.42 -9.42
N GLY A 176 -13.89 -0.09 -9.43
CA GLY A 176 -12.74 0.81 -9.58
C GLY A 176 -12.21 0.97 -11.01
N GLY A 177 -12.76 0.26 -12.01
CA GLY A 177 -12.29 0.30 -13.39
C GLY A 177 -11.07 -0.59 -13.63
N HIS A 178 -10.38 -0.39 -14.76
CA HIS A 178 -9.12 -1.09 -15.03
C HIS A 178 -8.05 -0.76 -13.99
N ARG A 179 -7.14 -1.72 -13.77
CA ARG A 179 -5.90 -1.50 -13.04
C ARG A 179 -4.97 -0.62 -13.89
N ILE A 180 -4.76 0.63 -13.50
CA ILE A 180 -3.89 1.59 -14.20
C ILE A 180 -2.41 1.25 -14.03
N ALA A 181 -2.03 0.75 -12.86
CA ALA A 181 -0.64 0.49 -12.52
C ALA A 181 -0.50 -0.72 -11.58
N THR A 182 0.67 -1.33 -11.65
CA THR A 182 1.08 -2.43 -10.77
C THR A 182 2.39 -2.06 -10.09
N VAL A 183 2.44 -2.24 -8.78
CA VAL A 183 3.67 -2.20 -8.00
C VAL A 183 4.00 -3.60 -7.51
N LEU A 184 5.06 -4.19 -8.08
CA LEU A 184 5.60 -5.49 -7.72
C LEU A 184 6.83 -5.30 -6.82
N MET A 185 6.69 -5.61 -5.54
CA MET A 185 7.75 -5.54 -4.54
C MET A 185 8.43 -6.90 -4.38
N TYR A 186 9.76 -6.93 -4.45
CA TYR A 186 10.55 -8.14 -4.24
C TYR A 186 10.90 -8.29 -2.75
N LEU A 187 10.42 -9.36 -2.13
CA LEU A 187 10.58 -9.63 -0.69
C LEU A 187 11.75 -10.58 -0.40
N SER A 188 12.36 -11.17 -1.43
CA SER A 188 13.57 -11.99 -1.32
C SER A 188 14.55 -11.70 -2.45
N ASN A 189 15.82 -12.05 -2.23
CA ASN A 189 16.80 -12.17 -3.30
C ASN A 189 16.62 -13.54 -3.96
N VAL A 190 16.76 -13.60 -5.28
CA VAL A 190 16.75 -14.85 -6.03
C VAL A 190 18.13 -15.07 -6.66
N THR A 191 18.72 -16.24 -6.42
CA THR A 191 20.08 -16.53 -6.88
C THR A 191 20.13 -16.62 -8.41
N LYS A 192 19.23 -17.41 -9.02
CA LYS A 192 19.08 -17.54 -10.48
C LYS A 192 17.62 -17.69 -10.89
N GLY A 193 17.26 -17.08 -12.01
CA GLY A 193 15.90 -17.06 -12.52
C GLY A 193 14.98 -16.12 -11.73
N GLY A 194 13.67 -16.33 -11.85
CA GLY A 194 12.67 -15.55 -11.12
C GLY A 194 12.47 -14.12 -11.60
N GLU A 195 13.12 -13.70 -12.70
CA GLU A 195 13.00 -12.35 -13.24
C GLU A 195 11.56 -12.01 -13.62
N THR A 196 11.20 -10.73 -13.52
CA THR A 196 9.98 -10.21 -14.15
C THR A 196 10.34 -9.71 -15.53
N VAL A 197 9.81 -10.35 -16.58
CA VAL A 197 10.14 -10.08 -17.98
C VAL A 197 8.97 -9.42 -18.69
N PHE A 198 9.27 -8.43 -19.53
CA PHE A 198 8.35 -7.79 -20.47
C PHE A 198 8.78 -8.15 -21.90
N PRO A 199 8.16 -9.17 -22.51
CA PRO A 199 8.61 -9.69 -23.81
C PRO A 199 8.56 -8.66 -24.93
N ASP A 200 7.55 -7.79 -24.93
CA ASP A 200 7.31 -6.84 -26.01
C ASP A 200 7.89 -5.44 -25.72
N ALA A 201 8.54 -5.26 -24.57
CA ALA A 201 8.97 -3.93 -24.13
C ALA A 201 10.04 -3.29 -25.02
N VAL A 202 9.93 -1.97 -25.20
CA VAL A 202 10.82 -1.17 -26.04
C VAL A 202 11.89 -0.47 -25.19
N GLU A 203 13.14 -0.84 -25.44
CA GLU A 203 14.31 -0.29 -24.75
C GLU A 203 14.52 1.17 -25.17
N SER A 204 14.75 2.04 -24.19
CA SER A 204 15.13 3.42 -24.50
C SER A 204 16.60 3.45 -24.93
N SER A 205 16.88 3.99 -26.12
CA SER A 205 18.23 4.11 -26.70
C SER A 205 19.23 4.90 -25.86
N ARG A 206 18.79 5.55 -24.77
CA ARG A 206 19.60 6.46 -23.93
C ARG A 206 20.23 5.82 -22.71
N ARG A 207 19.80 4.63 -22.30
CA ARG A 207 20.41 3.88 -21.18
C ARG A 207 20.26 2.40 -21.44
N LYS A 208 21.24 1.82 -22.13
CA LYS A 208 21.52 0.39 -22.04
C LYS A 208 21.87 0.15 -20.58
N LEU A 209 20.93 -0.34 -19.77
CA LEU A 209 21.29 -0.76 -18.41
C LEU A 209 22.42 -1.76 -18.60
N SER A 210 23.58 -1.44 -18.03
CA SER A 210 24.74 -2.32 -18.00
C SER A 210 24.47 -3.48 -17.03
N GLU A 211 23.36 -4.18 -17.22
CA GLU A 211 23.15 -5.48 -16.63
C GLU A 211 23.91 -6.46 -17.50
N ASN A 212 24.81 -7.19 -16.85
CA ASN A 212 25.56 -8.23 -17.52
C ASN A 212 24.56 -9.30 -17.96
N LYS A 213 24.23 -9.32 -19.26
CA LYS A 213 23.23 -10.23 -19.84
C LYS A 213 23.53 -11.70 -19.59
N ASP A 214 24.77 -12.02 -19.20
CA ASP A 214 25.22 -13.35 -18.82
C ASP A 214 24.59 -13.85 -17.51
N ASP A 215 24.10 -12.95 -16.63
CA ASP A 215 23.45 -13.29 -15.36
C ASP A 215 21.92 -13.48 -15.48
N LEU A 216 21.35 -13.28 -16.67
CA LEU A 216 19.92 -13.45 -16.94
C LEU A 216 19.59 -14.88 -17.40
N SER A 217 18.45 -15.40 -16.95
CA SER A 217 17.90 -16.66 -17.45
C SER A 217 17.52 -16.58 -18.93
N ASP A 218 17.40 -17.74 -19.59
CA ASP A 218 16.96 -17.80 -20.99
C ASP A 218 15.54 -17.28 -21.19
N CYS A 219 14.71 -17.36 -20.15
CA CYS A 219 13.40 -16.72 -20.13
C CYS A 219 13.53 -15.19 -20.13
N ALA A 220 14.38 -14.64 -19.25
CA ALA A 220 14.56 -13.19 -19.11
C ALA A 220 15.18 -12.55 -20.35
N LYS A 221 16.03 -13.29 -21.08
CA LYS A 221 16.64 -12.83 -22.35
C LYS A 221 15.64 -12.60 -23.48
N LYS A 222 14.37 -13.03 -23.35
CA LYS A 222 13.32 -12.84 -24.36
C LYS A 222 12.73 -11.43 -24.41
N GLY A 223 13.07 -10.56 -23.45
CA GLY A 223 12.57 -9.19 -23.39
C GLY A 223 13.38 -8.33 -22.43
N ILE A 224 12.83 -7.19 -22.02
CA ILE A 224 13.40 -6.39 -20.94
C ILE A 224 13.00 -7.05 -19.62
N ALA A 225 13.96 -7.33 -18.75
CA ALA A 225 13.72 -8.05 -17.52
C ALA A 225 14.26 -7.30 -16.29
N VAL A 226 13.68 -7.59 -15.13
CA VAL A 226 14.11 -7.08 -13.83
C VAL A 226 14.40 -8.24 -12.91
N LYS A 227 15.64 -8.32 -12.40
CA LYS A 227 16.04 -9.36 -11.45
C LYS A 227 15.43 -9.09 -10.06
N PRO A 228 14.91 -10.12 -9.35
CA PRO A 228 14.39 -9.94 -8.00
C PRO A 228 15.52 -9.65 -7.02
N LYS A 229 15.47 -8.48 -6.42
CA LYS A 229 16.38 -8.07 -5.35
C LYS A 229 15.55 -7.60 -4.16
N LYS A 230 15.77 -8.20 -3.00
CA LYS A 230 15.02 -7.90 -1.78
C LYS A 230 15.03 -6.40 -1.51
N GLY A 231 13.85 -5.87 -1.19
CA GLY A 231 13.65 -4.45 -0.94
C GLY A 231 13.34 -3.62 -2.19
N ASN A 232 13.69 -4.08 -3.40
CA ASN A 232 13.35 -3.33 -4.62
C ASN A 232 11.86 -3.44 -4.95
N ALA A 233 11.33 -2.41 -5.62
CA ALA A 233 9.98 -2.43 -6.17
C ALA A 233 9.99 -2.04 -7.65
N LEU A 234 9.23 -2.75 -8.46
CA LEU A 234 8.99 -2.48 -9.87
C LEU A 234 7.59 -1.87 -10.02
N LEU A 235 7.52 -0.64 -10.51
CA LEU A 235 6.29 0.02 -10.94
C LEU A 235 6.20 -0.08 -12.46
N PHE A 236 5.08 -0.58 -12.98
CA PHE A 236 4.76 -0.46 -14.40
C PHE A 236 3.30 -0.07 -14.58
N PHE A 237 3.03 0.62 -15.69
CA PHE A 237 1.69 1.06 -16.06
C PHE A 237 1.07 0.08 -17.05
N ASN A 238 -0.17 -0.30 -16.76
CA ASN A 238 -0.97 -1.21 -17.58
C ASN A 238 -1.80 -0.46 -18.62
N LEU A 239 -1.96 0.85 -18.43
CA LEU A 239 -2.69 1.73 -19.33
C LEU A 239 -1.78 2.86 -19.84
N ASN A 240 -2.07 3.31 -21.05
CA ASN A 240 -1.55 4.52 -21.64
C ASN A 240 -2.08 5.77 -20.91
N HIS A 241 -1.54 6.95 -21.22
CA HIS A 241 -1.98 8.21 -20.59
C HIS A 241 -3.43 8.58 -20.90
N ASP A 242 -4.00 8.02 -21.96
CA ASP A 242 -5.40 8.13 -22.37
C ASP A 242 -6.29 7.03 -21.75
N ALA A 243 -5.78 6.29 -20.75
CA ALA A 243 -6.44 5.18 -20.07
C ALA A 243 -6.79 3.97 -20.95
N ILE A 244 -6.22 3.89 -22.17
CA ILE A 244 -6.36 2.70 -23.03
C ILE A 244 -5.37 1.61 -22.57
N PRO A 245 -5.77 0.33 -22.51
CA PRO A 245 -4.85 -0.77 -22.23
C PRO A 245 -3.57 -0.72 -23.07
N ASP A 246 -2.42 -0.82 -22.40
CA ASP A 246 -1.11 -0.77 -23.05
C ASP A 246 -0.68 -2.19 -23.44
N PRO A 247 -0.68 -2.57 -24.73
CA PRO A 247 -0.28 -3.92 -25.15
C PRO A 247 1.18 -4.23 -24.84
N PHE A 248 2.01 -3.22 -24.60
CA PHE A 248 3.40 -3.42 -24.19
C PHE A 248 3.52 -3.83 -22.71
N SER A 249 2.45 -3.73 -21.91
CA SER A 249 2.47 -4.15 -20.49
C SER A 249 2.38 -5.66 -20.28
N LEU A 250 2.45 -6.45 -21.35
CA LEU A 250 2.55 -7.90 -21.28
C LEU A 250 3.79 -8.27 -20.47
N HIS A 251 3.59 -9.03 -19.40
CA HIS A 251 4.69 -9.38 -18.51
C HIS A 251 4.50 -10.76 -17.89
N GLY A 252 5.60 -11.38 -17.47
CA GLY A 252 5.59 -12.69 -16.84
C GLY A 252 6.67 -12.82 -15.76
N GLY A 253 6.53 -13.85 -14.93
CA GLY A 253 7.53 -14.27 -13.96
C GLY A 253 8.30 -15.48 -14.49
N CYS A 254 9.58 -15.28 -14.81
CA CYS A 254 10.45 -16.37 -15.24
C CYS A 254 10.59 -17.46 -14.17
N PRO A 255 10.82 -18.73 -14.56
CA PRO A 255 11.02 -19.82 -13.62
C PRO A 255 12.14 -19.51 -12.62
N VAL A 256 11.93 -19.82 -11.34
CA VAL A 256 13.01 -19.81 -10.35
C VAL A 256 13.92 -20.99 -10.60
N ILE A 257 15.21 -20.75 -10.82
CA ILE A 257 16.21 -21.80 -11.08
C ILE A 257 16.96 -22.14 -9.80
N GLU A 258 17.33 -21.14 -9.01
CA GLU A 258 18.08 -21.32 -7.76
C GLU A 258 17.62 -20.30 -6.70
N GLY A 259 17.31 -20.79 -5.50
CA GLY A 259 16.73 -20.01 -4.41
C GLY A 259 15.20 -20.05 -4.40
N GLU A 260 14.59 -19.00 -3.85
CA GLU A 260 13.14 -18.87 -3.69
C GLU A 260 12.72 -17.42 -3.87
N LYS A 261 11.67 -17.19 -4.67
CA LYS A 261 11.14 -15.85 -4.92
C LYS A 261 9.92 -15.58 -4.04
N TRP A 262 10.01 -14.53 -3.23
CA TRP A 262 8.87 -13.91 -2.58
C TRP A 262 8.60 -12.54 -3.18
N SER A 263 7.34 -12.24 -3.44
CA SER A 263 6.92 -10.93 -3.95
C SER A 263 5.57 -10.51 -3.39
N ALA A 264 5.37 -9.21 -3.20
CA ALA A 264 4.08 -8.60 -2.92
C ALA A 264 3.65 -7.73 -4.10
N THR A 265 2.42 -7.90 -4.56
CA THR A 265 1.85 -7.14 -5.68
C THR A 265 0.76 -6.23 -5.16
N LYS A 266 0.82 -4.95 -5.54
CA LYS A 266 -0.26 -3.98 -5.33
C LYS A 266 -0.77 -3.55 -6.70
N TRP A 267 -2.02 -3.93 -7.00
CA TRP A 267 -2.74 -3.42 -8.16
C TRP A 267 -3.48 -2.15 -7.78
N ILE A 268 -3.43 -1.15 -8.65
CA ILE A 268 -4.03 0.16 -8.43
C ILE A 268 -4.98 0.46 -9.59
N HIS A 269 -6.22 0.79 -9.28
CA HIS A 269 -7.30 1.06 -10.22
C HIS A 269 -7.35 2.53 -10.67
N VAL A 270 -8.09 2.79 -11.75
CA VAL A 270 -8.36 4.17 -12.23
C VAL A 270 -9.26 4.97 -11.28
N ASP A 271 -10.11 4.29 -10.50
CA ASP A 271 -10.95 4.89 -9.45
C ASP A 271 -10.85 4.07 -8.15
N SER A 272 -11.46 4.56 -7.08
CA SER A 272 -11.48 3.92 -5.78
C SER A 272 -12.03 2.50 -5.85
N PHE A 273 -11.23 1.55 -5.37
CA PHE A 273 -11.58 0.14 -5.21
C PHE A 273 -12.36 -0.13 -3.91
N ASP A 274 -12.30 0.82 -2.96
CA ASP A 274 -13.01 0.78 -1.68
C ASP A 274 -14.47 1.22 -1.79
N LYS A 275 -14.86 1.85 -2.91
CA LYS A 275 -16.26 2.18 -3.19
C LYS A 275 -17.08 0.90 -3.23
N ILE A 276 -17.96 0.73 -2.25
CA ILE A 276 -19.07 -0.22 -2.33
C ILE A 276 -20.07 0.41 -3.28
N VAL A 277 -20.27 -0.19 -4.46
CA VAL A 277 -21.36 0.19 -5.36
C VAL A 277 -22.65 -0.26 -4.68
N THR A 278 -23.24 0.60 -3.83
CA THR A 278 -24.54 0.31 -3.26
C THR A 278 -25.60 0.61 -4.31
N HIS A 279 -26.41 -0.39 -4.65
CA HIS A 279 -27.64 -0.21 -5.44
C HIS A 279 -28.73 0.46 -4.60
N ASP A 280 -28.36 1.38 -3.72
CA ASP A 280 -29.36 2.13 -2.98
C ASP A 280 -30.03 3.02 -4.03
N GLY A 281 -31.30 2.76 -4.31
CA GLY A 281 -32.10 3.47 -5.32
C GLY A 281 -32.32 4.96 -5.02
N ASN A 282 -31.47 5.58 -4.21
CA ASN A 282 -31.50 6.97 -3.87
C ASN A 282 -30.67 7.75 -4.89
N CYS A 283 -31.33 8.60 -5.67
CA CYS A 283 -30.68 9.39 -6.70
C CYS A 283 -29.80 10.48 -6.08
N THR A 284 -28.49 10.26 -6.07
CA THR A 284 -27.52 11.22 -5.54
C THR A 284 -26.35 11.42 -6.49
N ASP A 285 -25.69 12.56 -6.35
CA ASP A 285 -24.37 12.78 -6.95
C ASP A 285 -23.31 12.27 -5.98
N ILE A 286 -22.37 11.49 -6.50
CA ILE A 286 -21.27 10.89 -5.73
C ILE A 286 -20.04 11.81 -5.75
N ASN A 287 -19.93 12.69 -6.76
CA ASN A 287 -18.84 13.64 -6.88
C ASN A 287 -19.32 15.09 -6.67
N GLU A 288 -18.58 15.86 -5.88
CA GLU A 288 -18.87 17.27 -5.61
C GLU A 288 -18.85 18.15 -6.88
N SER A 289 -18.14 17.71 -7.93
CA SER A 289 -18.04 18.42 -9.21
C SER A 289 -19.17 18.08 -10.20
N CYS A 290 -20.08 17.16 -9.87
CA CYS A 290 -21.13 16.70 -10.78
C CYS A 290 -21.99 17.82 -11.36
N GLU A 291 -22.40 18.79 -10.54
CA GLU A 291 -23.21 19.92 -10.99
C GLU A 291 -22.46 20.76 -12.03
N ARG A 292 -21.19 21.06 -11.73
CA ARG A 292 -20.32 21.80 -12.65
C ARG A 292 -20.11 21.06 -13.96
N TRP A 293 -19.85 19.76 -13.92
CA TRP A 293 -19.63 18.95 -15.13
C TRP A 293 -20.91 18.82 -15.96
N ALA A 294 -22.07 18.67 -15.32
CA ALA A 294 -23.36 18.66 -16.02
C ALA A 294 -23.59 19.97 -16.79
N VAL A 295 -23.28 21.13 -16.18
CA VAL A 295 -23.34 22.43 -16.85
C VAL A 295 -22.39 22.53 -18.05
N LEU A 296 -21.23 21.86 -18.00
CA LEU A 296 -20.26 21.79 -19.11
C LEU A 296 -20.65 20.79 -20.23
N GLY A 297 -21.79 20.12 -20.09
CA GLY A 297 -22.32 19.16 -21.06
C GLY A 297 -21.73 17.76 -20.95
N GLU A 298 -21.05 17.44 -19.84
CA GLU A 298 -20.43 16.12 -19.66
C GLU A 298 -21.46 14.98 -19.60
N CYS A 299 -22.71 15.26 -19.24
CA CYS A 299 -23.78 14.26 -19.26
C CYS A 299 -23.97 13.61 -20.64
N ALA A 300 -23.64 14.33 -21.73
CA ALA A 300 -23.69 13.81 -23.09
C ALA A 300 -22.31 13.35 -23.62
N LYS A 301 -21.23 13.97 -23.15
CA LYS A 301 -19.86 13.67 -23.62
C LYS A 301 -19.21 12.48 -22.90
N ASN A 302 -19.60 12.25 -21.65
CA ASN A 302 -19.06 11.23 -20.77
C ASN A 302 -20.22 10.47 -20.09
N VAL A 303 -21.11 9.91 -20.92
CA VAL A 303 -22.35 9.27 -20.50
C VAL A 303 -22.09 8.15 -19.48
N GLU A 304 -21.04 7.33 -19.68
CA GLU A 304 -20.72 6.23 -18.79
C GLU A 304 -20.38 6.69 -17.37
N TYR A 305 -19.51 7.69 -17.22
CA TYR A 305 -19.15 8.20 -15.90
C TYR A 305 -20.29 9.00 -15.26
N MET A 306 -20.96 9.84 -16.05
CA MET A 306 -21.92 10.82 -15.54
C MET A 306 -23.28 10.17 -15.26
N VAL A 307 -23.78 9.35 -16.18
CA VAL A 307 -25.12 8.76 -16.14
C VAL A 307 -25.07 7.25 -15.86
N GLY A 308 -24.13 6.54 -16.48
CA GLY A 308 -23.97 5.09 -16.38
C GLY A 308 -25.16 4.31 -16.97
N THR A 309 -25.28 3.04 -16.56
CA THR A 309 -26.37 2.13 -16.97
C THR A 309 -27.23 1.73 -15.75
N ALA A 310 -28.24 0.88 -15.98
CA ALA A 310 -29.05 0.33 -14.89
C ALA A 310 -28.23 -0.60 -13.98
N GLU A 311 -27.30 -1.34 -14.57
CA GLU A 311 -26.41 -2.28 -13.89
C GLU A 311 -25.23 -1.57 -13.21
N LEU A 312 -24.76 -0.46 -13.79
CA LEU A 312 -23.66 0.34 -13.26
C LEU A 312 -24.04 1.84 -13.27
N PRO A 313 -24.74 2.33 -12.24
CA PRO A 313 -25.14 3.73 -12.15
C PRO A 313 -23.93 4.67 -12.22
N GLY A 314 -24.05 5.75 -13.00
CA GLY A 314 -23.05 6.80 -13.07
C GLY A 314 -22.96 7.63 -11.79
N ASN A 315 -21.88 8.39 -11.67
CA ASN A 315 -21.56 9.16 -10.47
C ASN A 315 -22.35 10.46 -10.33
N CYS A 316 -22.95 10.95 -11.42
CA CYS A 316 -23.55 12.28 -11.49
C CYS A 316 -25.00 12.25 -11.96
N ARG A 317 -25.71 11.15 -11.68
CA ARG A 317 -27.04 10.88 -12.23
C ARG A 317 -28.05 11.96 -11.85
N ARG A 318 -27.99 12.48 -10.61
CA ARG A 318 -28.87 13.57 -10.16
C ARG A 318 -28.59 14.86 -10.92
N SER A 319 -27.31 15.26 -11.03
CA SER A 319 -26.90 16.44 -11.80
C SER A 319 -27.24 16.31 -13.30
N CYS A 320 -27.21 15.09 -13.83
CA CYS A 320 -27.61 14.80 -15.20
C CYS A 320 -29.11 14.55 -15.42
N LYS A 321 -29.93 14.63 -14.36
CA LYS A 321 -31.38 14.35 -14.42
C LYS A 321 -31.70 12.96 -14.98
N ALA A 322 -30.80 12.00 -14.77
CA ALA A 322 -30.96 10.59 -15.12
C ALA A 322 -31.66 9.78 -14.01
N CYS A 323 -31.88 10.46 -12.90
CA CYS A 323 -32.85 10.29 -11.84
C CYS A 323 -32.98 11.69 -11.19
#